data_AF-A0A4Q6E4F0-F1
#
_entry.id   AF-A0A4Q6E4F0-F1
#
_cell.length_a   1.000
_cell.length_b   1.000
_cell.length_c   1.000
_cell.angle_alpha   90.00
_cell.angle_beta   90.00
_cell.angle_gamma   90.00
#
_symmetry.space_group_name_H-M   'P 1'
#
loop_
_entity.id
_entity.type
_entity.pdbx_description
1 polymer ?
#
loop_
_entity_poly.entity_id
_entity_poly.type
_entity_poly.pdbx_seq_one_letter_code
_entity_poly.pdbx_strand_id
1 'polypeptide(L)'
;NAADILKLKMGPATPERRVAILEQDGIRVGLLFDATAEILSVHPEEIALFAEGERGLHGAVKGALKLSNGDRILQVLDPAAFLKIENIPLVRADEAKGSLRARKTKRSQCITFQAGEIRFALPIVAIREIIKLPVIQPSVLNYDYSIGLVNLRGNVMPVLDLAKFLAIPASAAMTDPENHRIIVLKIGAHHFGFLVASVESITAYYEEELLAVPMFKQPKAELFRGVLPGAAGEETIFLNEERLLDHEEVKHLTQGHSALYGQARVEKTAARSMRRTFLNFRLQDLFSLPLSAVDEIAHCAGNLLCPPGYPAFVKGILKMRGEVITVIDLRAFYGMPKLEEAPEAKVLIIRGANGRYGLLVDTVDSICTVEDADKILIPSLLQSDTARAVESDMAEVAEMKDASGSARTYMILDLARIMARLEARAA
;
A
#
# COMPACT_ATOMS: atom_id res chain seq x y z
N ASN A 1 -21.14 1.64 3.07
CA ASN A 1 -22.25 0.92 2.40
C ASN A 1 -23.57 1.54 2.87
N ALA A 2 -24.51 1.85 1.96
CA ALA A 2 -25.81 2.43 2.33
C ALA A 2 -26.61 1.53 3.30
N ALA A 3 -26.40 0.21 3.24
CA ALA A 3 -27.01 -0.74 4.16
C ALA A 3 -26.53 -0.58 5.61
N ASP A 4 -25.27 -0.20 5.84
CA ASP A 4 -24.72 0.05 7.17
C ASP A 4 -25.21 1.40 7.75
N ILE A 5 -25.35 2.40 6.88
CA ILE A 5 -25.82 3.75 7.24
C ILE A 5 -27.29 3.70 7.72
N LEU A 6 -28.13 2.89 7.06
CA LEU A 6 -29.56 2.80 7.33
C LEU A 6 -29.98 1.55 8.14
N LYS A 7 -29.02 0.71 8.56
CA LYS A 7 -29.27 -0.60 9.21
C LYS A 7 -30.29 -1.48 8.45
N LEU A 8 -30.19 -1.51 7.12
CA LEU A 8 -31.09 -2.31 6.28
C LEU A 8 -30.52 -3.72 6.09
N LYS A 9 -31.35 -4.76 6.28
CA LYS A 9 -30.99 -6.12 5.86
C LYS A 9 -30.85 -6.13 4.35
N MET A 10 -29.66 -6.43 3.83
CA MET A 10 -29.46 -6.57 2.39
C MET A 10 -30.29 -7.74 1.87
N GLY A 11 -31.28 -7.46 1.02
CA GLY A 11 -32.00 -8.47 0.26
C GLY A 11 -31.20 -8.93 -0.96
N PRO A 12 -31.64 -10.01 -1.65
CA PRO A 12 -31.01 -10.44 -2.90
C PRO A 12 -31.06 -9.33 -3.95
N ALA A 13 -29.98 -9.18 -4.73
CA ALA A 13 -29.90 -8.16 -5.77
C ALA A 13 -31.00 -8.36 -6.83
N THR A 14 -31.91 -7.40 -6.95
CA THR A 14 -32.90 -7.34 -8.04
C THR A 14 -32.32 -6.61 -9.25
N PRO A 15 -32.75 -6.95 -10.48
CA PRO A 15 -32.18 -6.42 -11.72
C PRO A 15 -32.54 -4.95 -12.05
N GLU A 16 -33.50 -4.34 -11.35
CA GLU A 16 -33.94 -2.95 -11.61
C GLU A 16 -33.67 -2.00 -10.44
N ARG A 17 -32.39 -1.75 -10.13
CA ARG A 17 -32.06 -0.70 -9.15
C ARG A 17 -32.27 0.69 -9.76
N ARG A 18 -32.82 1.61 -8.97
CA ARG A 18 -33.07 3.00 -9.35
C ARG A 18 -32.21 3.95 -8.51
N VAL A 19 -31.93 5.14 -9.03
CA VAL A 19 -31.16 6.17 -8.34
C VAL A 19 -32.02 7.42 -8.12
N ALA A 20 -32.12 7.87 -6.87
CA ALA A 20 -32.73 9.14 -6.51
C ALA A 20 -31.63 10.19 -6.38
N ILE A 21 -31.72 11.29 -7.13
CA ILE A 21 -30.75 12.37 -7.06
C ILE A 21 -31.29 13.40 -6.06
N LEU A 22 -30.58 13.55 -4.93
CA LEU A 22 -30.81 14.61 -3.96
C LEU A 22 -29.95 15.82 -4.32
N GLU A 23 -30.53 17.01 -4.35
CA GLU A 23 -29.82 18.28 -4.52
C GLU A 23 -30.03 19.16 -3.29
N GLN A 24 -28.95 19.50 -2.59
CA GLN A 24 -28.98 20.30 -1.35
C GLN A 24 -27.74 21.21 -1.33
N ASP A 25 -27.92 22.52 -1.16
CA ASP A 25 -26.85 23.53 -1.15
C ASP A 25 -25.90 23.45 -2.38
N GLY A 26 -26.48 23.14 -3.54
CA GLY A 26 -25.74 22.97 -4.80
C GLY A 26 -24.94 21.67 -4.88
N ILE A 27 -25.05 20.77 -3.91
CA ILE A 27 -24.40 19.46 -3.90
C ILE A 27 -25.39 18.39 -4.34
N ARG A 28 -24.95 17.49 -5.23
CA ARG A 28 -25.77 16.35 -5.67
C ARG A 28 -25.28 15.03 -5.09
N VAL A 29 -26.21 14.26 -4.52
CA VAL A 29 -25.96 12.92 -4.00
C VAL A 29 -26.95 11.94 -4.64
N GLY A 30 -26.44 10.87 -5.25
CA GLY A 30 -27.26 9.77 -5.78
C GLY A 30 -27.50 8.70 -4.70
N LEU A 31 -28.75 8.40 -4.40
CA LEU A 31 -29.15 7.29 -3.53
C LEU A 31 -29.63 6.13 -4.38
N LEU A 32 -28.94 4.99 -4.30
CA LEU A 32 -29.37 3.75 -4.95
C LEU A 32 -30.43 3.06 -4.09
N PHE A 33 -31.56 2.67 -4.69
CA PHE A 33 -32.66 2.01 -4.01
C PHE A 33 -33.35 0.96 -4.91
N ASP A 34 -34.11 0.06 -4.29
CA ASP A 34 -34.63 -1.14 -4.97
C ASP A 34 -35.88 -0.89 -5.81
N ALA A 35 -36.83 -0.07 -5.33
CA ALA A 35 -38.08 0.20 -6.03
C ALA A 35 -38.72 1.54 -5.63
N THR A 36 -39.46 2.14 -6.55
CA THR A 36 -40.35 3.27 -6.25
C THR A 36 -41.75 2.73 -5.93
N ALA A 37 -42.36 3.22 -4.85
CA ALA A 37 -43.75 2.88 -4.52
C ALA A 37 -44.73 3.90 -5.14
N GLU A 38 -45.07 4.94 -4.39
CA GLU A 38 -46.02 5.98 -4.79
C GLU A 38 -45.48 7.37 -4.44
N ILE A 39 -45.97 8.40 -5.13
CA ILE A 39 -45.64 9.80 -4.84
C ILE A 39 -46.73 10.34 -3.92
N LEU A 40 -46.35 10.77 -2.72
CA LEU A 40 -47.25 11.33 -1.72
C LEU A 40 -47.01 12.82 -1.56
N SER A 41 -48.09 13.60 -1.55
CA SER A 41 -48.07 15.01 -1.14
C SER A 41 -48.49 15.07 0.32
N VAL A 42 -47.60 15.52 1.19
CA VAL A 42 -47.72 15.41 2.65
C VAL A 42 -47.47 16.77 3.28
N HIS A 43 -48.35 17.22 4.18
CA HIS A 43 -48.10 18.46 4.91
C HIS A 43 -46.97 18.23 5.95
N PRO A 44 -46.04 19.17 6.17
CA PRO A 44 -44.92 18.96 7.10
C PRO A 44 -45.34 18.56 8.52
N GLU A 45 -46.52 19.00 8.96
CA GLU A 45 -47.11 18.68 10.27
C GLU A 45 -47.53 17.21 10.43
N GLU A 46 -47.74 16.49 9.32
CA GLU A 46 -48.07 15.07 9.32
C GLU A 46 -46.83 14.19 9.57
N ILE A 47 -45.64 14.77 9.52
CA ILE A 47 -44.38 14.08 9.76
C ILE A 47 -44.05 14.14 11.25
N ALA A 48 -44.10 12.99 11.91
CA ALA A 48 -43.63 12.86 13.29
C ALA A 48 -42.10 12.91 13.31
N LEU A 49 -41.53 14.06 13.70
CA LEU A 49 -40.08 14.27 13.76
C LEU A 49 -39.46 13.58 14.98
N PHE A 50 -38.27 13.02 14.80
CA PHE A 50 -37.46 12.45 15.88
C PHE A 50 -36.56 13.50 16.52
N ALA A 51 -36.40 13.43 17.84
CA ALA A 51 -35.46 14.25 18.59
C ALA A 51 -34.01 14.00 18.11
N GLU A 52 -33.13 14.99 18.20
CA GLU A 52 -31.77 14.92 17.63
C GLU A 52 -30.94 13.71 18.12
N GLY A 53 -31.19 13.20 19.33
CA GLY A 53 -30.51 12.02 19.90
C GLY A 53 -31.10 10.66 19.51
N GLU A 54 -32.28 10.62 18.90
CA GLU A 54 -32.98 9.37 18.53
C GLU A 54 -32.83 9.01 17.04
N ARG A 55 -32.13 9.85 16.28
CA ARG A 55 -31.88 9.63 14.85
C ARG A 55 -30.85 8.50 14.71
N GLY A 56 -31.04 7.59 13.76
CA GLY A 56 -30.15 6.42 13.53
C GLY A 56 -28.68 6.79 13.24
N LEU A 57 -27.85 5.82 12.78
CA LEU A 57 -26.44 6.10 12.46
C LEU A 57 -26.34 7.30 11.48
N HIS A 58 -25.60 8.34 11.85
CA HIS A 58 -25.46 9.64 11.13
C HIS A 58 -26.69 10.55 11.06
N GLY A 59 -27.79 10.20 11.73
CA GLY A 59 -28.99 11.02 11.80
C GLY A 59 -29.81 11.08 10.51
N ALA A 60 -29.63 10.11 9.61
CA ALA A 60 -30.21 10.10 8.26
C ALA A 60 -31.74 10.02 8.20
N VAL A 61 -32.41 9.58 9.27
CA VAL A 61 -33.87 9.55 9.39
C VAL A 61 -34.32 10.65 10.33
N LYS A 62 -35.05 11.65 9.82
CA LYS A 62 -35.55 12.78 10.63
C LYS A 62 -36.91 12.52 11.27
N GLY A 63 -37.65 11.52 10.82
CA GLY A 63 -38.98 11.25 11.34
C GLY A 63 -39.68 10.10 10.63
N ALA A 64 -40.97 9.97 10.90
CA ALA A 64 -41.85 8.99 10.29
C ALA A 64 -43.18 9.61 9.85
N LEU A 65 -43.71 9.10 8.74
CA LEU A 65 -45.04 9.42 8.24
C LEU A 65 -45.96 8.23 8.51
N LYS A 66 -47.07 8.49 9.20
CA LYS A 66 -48.08 7.49 9.54
C LYS A 66 -49.19 7.54 8.49
N LEU A 67 -49.38 6.47 7.74
CA LEU A 67 -50.41 6.32 6.73
C LEU A 67 -51.44 5.28 7.16
N SER A 68 -52.65 5.35 6.59
CA SER A 68 -53.74 4.40 6.87
C SER A 68 -53.98 4.19 8.37
N ASN A 69 -54.06 5.28 9.13
CA ASN A 69 -54.24 5.27 10.60
C ASN A 69 -53.19 4.49 11.41
N GLY A 70 -52.07 4.08 10.80
CA GLY A 70 -50.96 3.39 11.48
C GLY A 70 -50.60 2.04 10.91
N ASP A 71 -51.39 1.53 10.00
CA ASP A 71 -51.13 0.24 9.36
C ASP A 71 -49.90 0.28 8.45
N ARG A 72 -49.47 1.49 8.07
CA ARG A 72 -48.26 1.70 7.28
C ARG A 72 -47.47 2.89 7.81
N ILE A 73 -46.20 2.68 8.10
CA ILE A 73 -45.27 3.72 8.58
C ILE A 73 -44.14 3.85 7.56
N LEU A 74 -43.91 5.07 7.07
CA LEU A 74 -42.78 5.38 6.19
C LEU A 74 -41.73 6.17 6.98
N GLN A 75 -40.46 5.78 6.87
CA GLN A 75 -39.36 6.57 7.42
C GLN A 75 -39.05 7.74 6.48
N VAL A 76 -38.94 8.94 7.05
CA VAL A 76 -38.62 10.16 6.30
C VAL A 76 -37.14 10.45 6.46
N LEU A 77 -36.43 10.41 5.33
CA LEU A 77 -35.00 10.71 5.28
C LEU A 77 -34.74 12.22 5.37
N ASP A 78 -33.59 12.59 5.96
CA ASP A 78 -33.08 13.96 6.01
C ASP A 78 -32.01 14.16 4.93
N PRO A 79 -32.30 14.89 3.83
CA PRO A 79 -31.30 15.16 2.78
C PRO A 79 -30.01 15.79 3.32
N ALA A 80 -30.10 16.66 4.33
CA ALA A 80 -28.95 17.35 4.89
C ALA A 80 -28.05 16.43 5.72
N ALA A 81 -28.59 15.34 6.28
CA ALA A 81 -27.80 14.36 7.01
C ALA A 81 -26.84 13.58 6.10
N PHE A 82 -27.20 13.37 4.83
CA PHE A 82 -26.32 12.71 3.86
C PHE A 82 -25.08 13.55 3.54
N LEU A 83 -25.16 14.88 3.59
CA LEU A 83 -23.98 15.74 3.41
C LEU A 83 -22.97 15.64 4.57
N LYS A 84 -23.39 15.12 5.73
CA LYS A 84 -22.56 14.98 6.93
C LYS A 84 -21.88 13.61 7.04
N ILE A 85 -22.21 12.68 6.14
CA ILE A 85 -21.60 11.34 6.16
C ILE A 85 -20.13 11.49 5.77
N GLU A 86 -19.26 10.97 6.63
CA GLU A 86 -17.84 10.94 6.34
C GLU A 86 -17.60 10.16 5.06
N ASN A 87 -16.80 10.72 4.15
CA ASN A 87 -16.61 10.17 2.82
C ASN A 87 -17.95 10.08 2.05
N ILE A 88 -18.70 11.17 1.90
CA ILE A 88 -19.67 11.32 0.79
C ILE A 88 -19.11 12.29 -0.24
N PRO A 89 -19.16 11.96 -1.56
CA PRO A 89 -18.64 12.82 -2.60
C PRO A 89 -19.56 14.03 -2.76
N LEU A 90 -19.04 15.22 -2.49
CA LEU A 90 -19.81 16.46 -2.64
C LEU A 90 -19.54 17.05 -4.03
N VAL A 91 -20.28 16.56 -5.04
CA VAL A 91 -20.20 17.17 -6.38
C VAL A 91 -21.03 18.43 -6.40
N ARG A 92 -20.40 19.58 -6.64
CA ARG A 92 -21.14 20.82 -6.91
C ARG A 92 -21.81 20.72 -8.28
N ALA A 93 -23.10 21.03 -8.35
CA ALA A 93 -23.91 20.98 -9.56
C ALA A 93 -23.37 21.86 -10.70
N ASP A 94 -22.61 22.90 -10.35
CA ASP A 94 -21.94 23.79 -11.31
C ASP A 94 -20.64 23.20 -11.86
N GLU A 95 -19.92 22.40 -11.08
CA GLU A 95 -18.70 21.69 -11.52
C GLU A 95 -19.04 20.55 -12.49
N ALA A 96 -20.19 19.90 -12.31
CA ALA A 96 -20.71 18.90 -13.25
C ALA A 96 -21.20 19.50 -14.59
N LYS A 97 -21.41 20.84 -14.65
CA LYS A 97 -21.85 21.55 -15.86
C LYS A 97 -20.70 22.22 -16.64
N GLY A 98 -19.48 22.26 -16.12
CA GLY A 98 -18.30 22.52 -16.94
C GLY A 98 -18.12 21.31 -17.87
N SER A 99 -18.22 21.38 -19.19
CA SER A 99 -17.61 22.37 -20.07
C SER A 99 -18.16 22.37 -21.51
N LEU A 100 -19.41 21.95 -21.75
CA LEU A 100 -19.91 21.78 -23.14
C LEU A 100 -19.93 23.07 -24.01
N ARG A 101 -19.56 24.24 -23.45
CA ARG A 101 -19.43 25.51 -24.17
C ARG A 101 -18.06 26.19 -24.04
N ALA A 102 -17.07 25.57 -23.38
CA ALA A 102 -15.73 26.13 -23.31
C ALA A 102 -15.05 26.02 -24.68
N ARG A 103 -14.43 27.11 -25.14
CA ARG A 103 -13.68 27.13 -26.40
C ARG A 103 -12.49 26.18 -26.23
N LYS A 104 -12.51 25.03 -26.88
CA LYS A 104 -11.44 24.02 -26.90
C LYS A 104 -10.09 24.67 -27.24
N THR A 105 -9.28 24.98 -26.23
CA THR A 105 -8.09 25.83 -26.42
C THR A 105 -6.81 25.03 -26.59
N LYS A 106 -6.66 23.90 -25.89
CA LYS A 106 -5.46 23.06 -25.93
C LYS A 106 -5.82 21.60 -26.15
N ARG A 107 -5.64 21.13 -27.39
CA ARG A 107 -5.75 19.70 -27.76
C ARG A 107 -4.48 18.96 -27.31
N SER A 108 -4.63 17.96 -26.46
CA SER A 108 -3.54 17.11 -25.98
C SER A 108 -3.78 15.65 -26.39
N GLN A 109 -2.78 14.79 -26.20
CA GLN A 109 -2.88 13.35 -26.47
C GLN A 109 -2.62 12.56 -25.19
N CYS A 110 -3.36 11.48 -25.01
CA CYS A 110 -3.18 10.49 -23.96
C CYS A 110 -3.12 9.09 -24.56
N ILE A 111 -2.57 8.15 -23.79
CA ILE A 111 -2.65 6.72 -24.08
C ILE A 111 -3.70 6.11 -23.15
N THR A 112 -4.65 5.36 -23.70
CA THR A 112 -5.62 4.57 -22.93
C THR A 112 -5.12 3.14 -22.75
N PHE A 113 -5.32 2.60 -21.56
CA PHE A 113 -4.84 1.28 -21.17
C PHE A 113 -5.72 0.70 -20.06
N GLN A 114 -5.60 -0.60 -19.82
CA GLN A 114 -6.43 -1.31 -18.85
C GLN A 114 -5.60 -1.85 -17.69
N ALA A 115 -6.07 -1.66 -16.45
CA ALA A 115 -5.47 -2.25 -15.25
C ALA A 115 -6.60 -2.87 -14.40
N GLY A 116 -6.55 -4.20 -14.20
CA GLY A 116 -7.74 -4.94 -13.79
C GLY A 116 -8.85 -4.75 -14.82
N GLU A 117 -10.09 -4.53 -14.40
CA GLU A 117 -11.23 -4.25 -15.30
C GLU A 117 -11.38 -2.75 -15.62
N ILE A 118 -10.52 -1.89 -15.08
CA ILE A 118 -10.69 -0.43 -15.16
C ILE A 118 -9.83 0.14 -16.29
N ARG A 119 -10.43 1.03 -17.09
CA ARG A 119 -9.76 1.78 -18.14
C ARG A 119 -9.16 3.07 -17.58
N PHE A 120 -7.89 3.28 -17.87
CA PHE A 120 -7.12 4.44 -17.45
C PHE A 120 -6.53 5.18 -18.64
N ALA A 121 -6.15 6.44 -18.40
CA ALA A 121 -5.37 7.24 -19.33
C ALA A 121 -4.23 7.98 -18.62
N LEU A 122 -3.12 8.14 -19.34
CA LEU A 122 -2.02 9.03 -19.00
C LEU A 122 -1.68 9.91 -20.20
N PRO A 123 -1.29 11.18 -20.01
CA PRO A 123 -0.77 12.00 -21.09
C PRO A 123 0.42 11.33 -21.75
N ILE A 124 0.49 11.40 -23.08
CA ILE A 124 1.58 10.77 -23.84
C ILE A 124 2.95 11.34 -23.42
N VAL A 125 2.98 12.59 -22.97
CA VAL A 125 4.18 13.28 -22.50
C VAL A 125 4.76 12.72 -21.21
N ALA A 126 3.96 12.02 -20.39
CA ALA A 126 4.41 11.36 -19.18
C ALA A 126 5.03 9.98 -19.45
N ILE A 127 4.73 9.39 -20.62
CA ILE A 127 5.13 8.04 -20.98
C ILE A 127 6.43 8.09 -21.78
N ARG A 128 7.46 7.41 -21.28
CA ARG A 128 8.76 7.30 -21.95
C ARG A 128 8.70 6.33 -23.12
N GLU A 129 8.21 5.13 -22.87
CA GLU A 129 7.96 4.09 -23.87
C GLU A 129 7.01 3.03 -23.31
N ILE A 130 6.46 2.20 -24.19
CA ILE A 130 5.65 1.04 -23.84
C ILE A 130 6.34 -0.18 -24.38
N ILE A 131 6.60 -1.16 -23.52
CA ILE A 131 7.30 -2.39 -23.88
C ILE A 131 6.40 -3.60 -23.63
N LYS A 132 6.65 -4.69 -24.37
CA LYS A 132 6.10 -6.01 -24.02
C LYS A 132 6.70 -6.47 -22.70
N LEU A 133 5.94 -7.25 -21.94
CA LEU A 133 6.41 -7.87 -20.70
C LEU A 133 7.60 -8.81 -21.00
N PRO A 134 8.84 -8.47 -20.58
CA PRO A 134 9.97 -9.39 -20.67
C PRO A 134 10.00 -10.29 -19.43
N VAL A 135 11.00 -11.17 -19.34
CA VAL A 135 11.26 -11.91 -18.11
C VAL A 135 11.60 -10.93 -16.99
N ILE A 136 10.80 -10.95 -15.92
CA ILE A 136 11.03 -10.13 -14.73
C ILE A 136 12.05 -10.84 -13.83
N GLN A 137 13.09 -10.11 -13.42
CA GLN A 137 14.08 -10.59 -12.46
C GLN A 137 13.61 -10.29 -11.03
N PRO A 138 13.86 -11.18 -10.06
CA PRO A 138 13.47 -10.93 -8.68
C PRO A 138 14.22 -9.72 -8.10
N SER A 139 13.53 -8.96 -7.24
CA SER A 139 14.11 -7.87 -6.46
C SER A 139 14.13 -8.24 -4.98
N VAL A 140 15.14 -7.78 -4.26
CA VAL A 140 15.13 -7.84 -2.78
C VAL A 140 14.24 -6.75 -2.18
N LEU A 141 13.96 -5.68 -2.93
CA LEU A 141 12.95 -4.67 -2.60
C LEU A 141 11.57 -5.14 -3.08
N ASN A 142 11.16 -6.32 -2.60
CA ASN A 142 9.89 -6.92 -2.96
C ASN A 142 8.78 -6.33 -2.09
N TYR A 143 7.71 -5.91 -2.75
CA TYR A 143 6.58 -5.19 -2.17
C TYR A 143 5.31 -5.77 -2.79
N ASP A 144 4.17 -5.69 -2.12
CA ASP A 144 2.94 -6.33 -2.60
C ASP A 144 2.57 -5.97 -4.06
N TYR A 145 2.90 -4.75 -4.51
CA TYR A 145 2.72 -4.28 -5.88
C TYR A 145 4.04 -4.16 -6.68
N SER A 146 5.22 -4.41 -6.10
CA SER A 146 6.49 -4.47 -6.84
C SER A 146 6.67 -5.89 -7.35
N ILE A 147 6.65 -6.09 -8.67
CA ILE A 147 6.74 -7.44 -9.25
C ILE A 147 8.18 -7.86 -9.56
N GLY A 148 9.13 -6.91 -9.53
CA GLY A 148 10.55 -7.16 -9.71
C GLY A 148 11.22 -6.15 -10.63
N LEU A 149 12.23 -6.61 -11.36
CA LEU A 149 13.17 -5.80 -12.14
C LEU A 149 13.15 -6.15 -13.62
N VAL A 150 13.31 -5.13 -14.44
CA VAL A 150 13.54 -5.28 -15.88
C VAL A 150 14.75 -4.44 -16.28
N ASN A 151 15.61 -5.01 -17.13
CA ASN A 151 16.69 -4.28 -17.77
C ASN A 151 16.23 -3.75 -19.14
N LEU A 152 16.02 -2.44 -19.22
CA LEU A 152 15.63 -1.75 -20.44
C LEU A 152 16.84 -1.02 -21.04
N ARG A 153 17.46 -1.63 -22.05
CA ARG A 153 18.63 -1.10 -22.77
C ARG A 153 19.79 -0.70 -21.84
N GLY A 154 20.08 -1.52 -20.82
CA GLY A 154 21.12 -1.27 -19.82
C GLY A 154 20.63 -0.52 -18.58
N ASN A 155 19.42 0.02 -18.59
CA ASN A 155 18.82 0.68 -17.43
C ASN A 155 17.97 -0.32 -16.66
N VAL A 156 18.40 -0.69 -15.46
CA VAL A 156 17.59 -1.51 -14.55
C VAL A 156 16.52 -0.62 -13.92
N MET A 157 15.26 -1.06 -14.03
CA MET A 157 14.09 -0.35 -13.50
C MET A 157 13.16 -1.31 -12.76
N PRO A 158 12.51 -0.86 -11.67
CA PRO A 158 11.46 -1.64 -11.06
C PRO A 158 10.22 -1.66 -11.94
N VAL A 159 9.50 -2.76 -11.88
CA VAL A 159 8.17 -2.90 -12.46
C VAL A 159 7.18 -3.05 -11.31
N LEU A 160 6.13 -2.22 -11.35
CA LEU A 160 5.05 -2.18 -10.38
C LEU A 160 3.76 -2.66 -11.06
N ASP A 161 2.98 -3.52 -10.40
CA ASP A 161 1.62 -3.86 -10.82
C ASP A 161 0.71 -2.67 -10.52
N LEU A 162 0.17 -2.02 -11.57
CA LEU A 162 -0.63 -0.82 -11.41
C LEU A 162 -1.96 -1.11 -10.69
N ALA A 163 -2.58 -2.27 -10.94
CA ALA A 163 -3.84 -2.63 -10.32
C ALA A 163 -3.66 -2.79 -8.81
N LYS A 164 -2.61 -3.51 -8.40
CA LYS A 164 -2.26 -3.64 -6.97
C LYS A 164 -1.84 -2.31 -6.36
N PHE A 165 -1.07 -1.50 -7.08
CA PHE A 165 -0.61 -0.19 -6.61
C PHE A 165 -1.79 0.76 -6.31
N LEU A 166 -2.84 0.70 -7.14
CA LEU A 166 -4.09 1.47 -6.97
C LEU A 166 -5.15 0.75 -6.12
N ALA A 167 -4.81 -0.39 -5.51
CA ALA A 167 -5.73 -1.23 -4.73
C ALA A 167 -7.02 -1.64 -5.49
N ILE A 168 -6.90 -1.86 -6.80
CA ILE A 168 -7.98 -2.37 -7.63
C ILE A 168 -8.15 -3.87 -7.33
N PRO A 169 -9.36 -4.34 -6.98
CA PRO A 169 -9.61 -5.75 -6.73
C PRO A 169 -9.17 -6.61 -7.92
N ALA A 170 -8.50 -7.72 -7.63
CA ALA A 170 -8.16 -8.70 -8.65
C ALA A 170 -9.45 -9.23 -9.30
N SER A 171 -9.54 -9.10 -10.62
CA SER A 171 -10.62 -9.71 -11.40
C SER A 171 -10.14 -11.04 -11.97
N ALA A 172 -11.05 -12.02 -12.02
CA ALA A 172 -10.80 -13.29 -12.68
C ALA A 172 -10.82 -13.19 -14.22
N ALA A 173 -11.25 -12.06 -14.78
CA ALA A 173 -11.63 -11.93 -16.19
C ALA A 173 -10.55 -11.35 -17.14
N MET A 174 -9.32 -11.11 -16.68
CA MET A 174 -8.24 -10.59 -17.52
C MET A 174 -6.88 -11.16 -17.10
N THR A 175 -5.97 -11.57 -17.99
CA THR A 175 -5.93 -11.60 -19.46
C THR A 175 -4.81 -12.57 -19.87
N ASP A 176 -4.85 -13.01 -21.12
CA ASP A 176 -3.70 -13.61 -21.80
C ASP A 176 -2.40 -12.82 -21.51
N PRO A 177 -1.37 -13.46 -20.91
CA PRO A 177 -0.08 -12.82 -20.63
C PRO A 177 0.56 -12.14 -21.86
N GLU A 178 0.21 -12.55 -23.08
CA GLU A 178 0.72 -11.93 -24.31
C GLU A 178 0.26 -10.47 -24.51
N ASN A 179 -0.86 -10.08 -23.89
CA ASN A 179 -1.41 -8.72 -23.99
C ASN A 179 -0.80 -7.76 -22.98
N HIS A 180 -0.16 -8.28 -21.93
CA HIS A 180 0.44 -7.46 -20.89
C HIS A 180 1.52 -6.53 -21.45
N ARG A 181 1.53 -5.29 -20.98
CA ARG A 181 2.50 -4.26 -21.36
C ARG A 181 3.06 -3.62 -20.11
N ILE A 182 4.27 -3.08 -20.24
CA ILE A 182 4.86 -2.21 -19.22
C ILE A 182 4.87 -0.79 -19.79
N ILE A 183 4.16 0.11 -19.13
CA ILE A 183 4.21 1.55 -19.40
C ILE A 183 5.40 2.10 -18.61
N VAL A 184 6.42 2.58 -19.33
CA VAL A 184 7.65 3.09 -18.73
C VAL A 184 7.53 4.59 -18.50
N LEU A 185 7.76 5.02 -17.27
CA LEU A 185 7.80 6.42 -16.85
C LEU A 185 9.19 6.77 -16.31
N LYS A 186 9.44 8.06 -16.09
CA LYS A 186 10.76 8.57 -15.70
C LYS A 186 10.67 9.59 -14.56
N ILE A 187 11.47 9.40 -13.51
CA ILE A 187 11.67 10.33 -12.40
C ILE A 187 13.14 10.74 -12.37
N GLY A 188 13.44 12.01 -12.62
CA GLY A 188 14.81 12.51 -12.66
C GLY A 188 15.65 11.79 -13.73
N ALA A 189 16.67 11.02 -13.32
CA ALA A 189 17.48 10.19 -14.21
C ALA A 189 16.99 8.73 -14.33
N HIS A 190 16.06 8.32 -13.47
CA HIS A 190 15.68 6.92 -13.27
C HIS A 190 14.35 6.59 -13.93
N HIS A 191 14.14 5.32 -14.25
CA HIS A 191 12.92 4.82 -14.88
C HIS A 191 12.23 3.84 -13.95
N PHE A 192 10.92 3.74 -14.10
CA PHE A 192 10.09 2.69 -13.50
C PHE A 192 8.99 2.31 -14.49
N GLY A 193 8.46 1.10 -14.35
CA GLY A 193 7.42 0.58 -15.20
C GLY A 193 6.14 0.28 -14.43
N PHE A 194 4.98 0.57 -15.01
CA PHE A 194 3.71 -0.02 -14.57
C PHE A 194 3.33 -1.17 -15.49
N LEU A 195 3.19 -2.37 -14.92
CA LEU A 195 2.53 -3.48 -15.57
C LEU A 195 1.03 -3.17 -15.68
N VAL A 196 0.52 -3.26 -16.90
CA VAL A 196 -0.89 -3.08 -17.24
C VAL A 196 -1.38 -4.28 -18.05
N ALA A 197 -2.67 -4.55 -17.98
CA ALA A 197 -3.29 -5.70 -18.62
C ALA A 197 -3.29 -5.58 -20.15
N SER A 198 -3.50 -4.37 -20.66
CA SER A 198 -3.40 -4.06 -22.09
C SER A 198 -3.18 -2.57 -22.31
N VAL A 199 -2.64 -2.20 -23.47
CA VAL A 199 -2.64 -0.82 -23.98
C VAL A 199 -3.54 -0.80 -25.21
N GLU A 200 -4.50 0.12 -25.24
CA GLU A 200 -5.53 0.17 -26.26
C GLU A 200 -5.16 1.11 -27.41
N SER A 201 -5.13 2.43 -27.16
CA SER A 201 -4.95 3.41 -28.24
C SER A 201 -4.39 4.76 -27.77
N ILE A 202 -3.99 5.59 -28.72
CA ILE A 202 -3.68 7.02 -28.49
C ILE A 202 -4.92 7.83 -28.85
N THR A 203 -5.42 8.60 -27.89
CA THR A 203 -6.63 9.40 -28.05
C THR A 203 -6.32 10.88 -27.81
N ALA A 204 -6.99 11.76 -28.55
CA ALA A 204 -6.92 13.19 -28.30
C ALA A 204 -7.98 13.58 -27.27
N TYR A 205 -7.62 14.48 -26.35
CA TYR A 205 -8.55 15.04 -25.37
C TYR A 205 -8.33 16.54 -25.22
N TYR A 206 -9.35 17.21 -24.71
CA TYR A 206 -9.27 18.59 -24.27
C TYR A 206 -9.35 18.65 -22.75
N GLU A 207 -8.63 19.57 -22.12
CA GLU A 207 -8.61 19.70 -20.66
C GLU A 207 -10.02 19.88 -20.10
N GLU A 208 -10.84 20.61 -20.85
CA GLU A 208 -12.21 20.90 -20.48
C GLU A 208 -13.11 19.63 -20.51
N GLU A 209 -12.75 18.59 -21.26
CA GLU A 209 -13.51 17.33 -21.32
C GLU A 209 -13.32 16.44 -20.08
N LEU A 210 -12.33 16.75 -19.23
CA LEU A 210 -12.10 16.02 -17.99
C LEU A 210 -13.16 16.41 -16.95
N LEU A 211 -14.04 15.46 -16.65
CA LEU A 211 -15.02 15.61 -15.58
C LEU A 211 -14.34 15.36 -14.23
N ALA A 212 -14.67 16.21 -13.25
CA ALA A 212 -14.17 16.03 -11.88
C ALA A 212 -14.69 14.71 -11.30
N VAL A 213 -13.78 13.89 -10.78
CA VAL A 213 -14.15 12.69 -10.02
C VAL A 213 -14.20 13.08 -8.55
N PRO A 214 -15.36 13.00 -7.91
CA PRO A 214 -15.44 13.29 -6.49
C PRO A 214 -14.87 12.09 -5.73
N MET A 215 -13.55 12.10 -5.50
CA MET A 215 -12.87 11.05 -4.77
C MET A 215 -13.15 11.19 -3.26
N PHE A 216 -13.45 10.06 -2.61
CA PHE A 216 -13.50 9.96 -1.15
C PHE A 216 -12.11 10.20 -0.53
N LYS A 217 -11.98 10.36 0.80
CA LYS A 217 -10.68 10.28 1.47
C LYS A 217 -10.17 8.83 1.43
N GLN A 218 -9.73 8.40 0.27
CA GLN A 218 -9.06 7.12 0.06
C GLN A 218 -7.56 7.35 -0.09
N PRO A 219 -6.73 6.36 0.27
CA PRO A 219 -5.32 6.38 -0.10
C PRO A 219 -5.17 6.65 -1.59
N LYS A 220 -4.22 7.52 -1.96
CA LYS A 220 -3.85 7.82 -3.36
C LYS A 220 -4.93 8.54 -4.19
N ALA A 221 -5.91 9.19 -3.55
CA ALA A 221 -6.94 9.98 -4.25
C ALA A 221 -6.36 11.08 -5.14
N GLU A 222 -5.20 11.64 -4.77
CA GLU A 222 -4.45 12.64 -5.53
C GLU A 222 -3.90 12.12 -6.87
N LEU A 223 -3.83 10.80 -7.06
CA LEU A 223 -3.39 10.19 -8.32
C LEU A 223 -4.45 10.24 -9.42
N PHE A 224 -5.67 10.66 -9.12
CA PHE A 224 -6.76 10.75 -10.08
C PHE A 224 -7.03 12.21 -10.45
N ARG A 225 -6.88 12.53 -11.72
CA ARG A 225 -7.08 13.88 -12.26
C ARG A 225 -8.53 14.14 -12.64
N GLY A 226 -9.21 13.14 -13.21
CA GLY A 226 -10.56 13.28 -13.73
C GLY A 226 -11.05 12.03 -14.46
N VAL A 227 -12.21 12.11 -15.10
CA VAL A 227 -12.73 11.07 -16.00
C VAL A 227 -13.01 11.67 -17.37
N LEU A 228 -12.54 10.98 -18.41
CA LEU A 228 -12.99 11.23 -19.77
C LEU A 228 -14.26 10.42 -20.04
N PRO A 229 -15.36 11.07 -20.45
CA PRO A 229 -16.61 10.38 -20.75
C PRO A 229 -16.44 9.52 -22.01
N GLY A 230 -16.95 8.29 -21.96
CA GLY A 230 -17.03 7.35 -23.08
C GLY A 230 -18.49 6.98 -23.39
N ALA A 231 -18.68 5.90 -24.17
CA ALA A 231 -19.98 5.22 -24.19
C ALA A 231 -20.30 4.67 -22.78
N ALA A 232 -21.56 4.30 -22.52
CA ALA A 232 -21.95 3.80 -21.21
C ALA A 232 -21.10 2.57 -20.80
N GLY A 233 -20.37 2.67 -19.69
CA GLY A 233 -19.46 1.62 -19.21
C GLY A 233 -18.04 1.65 -19.80
N GLU A 234 -17.74 2.66 -20.63
CA GLU A 234 -16.43 2.86 -21.26
C GLU A 234 -15.69 4.10 -20.72
N GLU A 235 -16.10 4.59 -19.55
CA GLU A 235 -15.49 5.74 -18.90
C GLU A 235 -14.01 5.49 -18.63
N THR A 236 -13.18 6.49 -18.91
CA THR A 236 -11.73 6.38 -18.77
C THR A 236 -11.25 7.25 -17.62
N ILE A 237 -10.65 6.66 -16.60
CA ILE A 237 -10.08 7.39 -15.47
C ILE A 237 -8.73 7.99 -15.88
N PHE A 238 -8.61 9.30 -15.78
CA PHE A 238 -7.39 10.03 -16.13
C PHE A 238 -6.49 10.12 -14.90
N LEU A 239 -5.30 9.54 -14.97
CA LEU A 239 -4.31 9.59 -13.89
C LEU A 239 -3.59 10.95 -13.90
N ASN A 240 -3.28 11.45 -12.71
CA ASN A 240 -2.48 12.65 -12.51
C ASN A 240 -0.99 12.28 -12.57
N GLU A 241 -0.37 12.55 -13.72
CA GLU A 241 1.02 12.23 -13.99
C GLU A 241 1.99 12.95 -13.04
N GLU A 242 1.72 14.21 -12.69
CA GLU A 242 2.58 14.99 -11.81
C GLU A 242 2.59 14.37 -10.41
N ARG A 243 1.40 14.04 -9.89
CA ARG A 243 1.25 13.38 -8.59
C ARG A 243 1.81 11.96 -8.60
N LEU A 244 1.67 11.23 -9.70
CA LEU A 244 2.23 9.89 -9.85
C LEU A 244 3.77 9.89 -9.83
N LEU A 245 4.39 10.86 -10.54
CA LEU A 245 5.85 11.03 -10.57
C LEU A 245 6.40 11.61 -9.26
N ASP A 246 5.59 12.39 -8.54
CA ASP A 246 5.94 12.97 -7.25
C ASP A 246 5.66 12.02 -6.07
N HIS A 247 4.94 10.91 -6.30
CA HIS A 247 4.49 9.99 -5.26
C HIS A 247 5.67 9.33 -4.53
N GLU A 248 5.67 9.45 -3.20
CA GLU A 248 6.76 8.99 -2.32
C GLU A 248 7.10 7.51 -2.52
N GLU A 249 6.11 6.61 -2.54
CA GLU A 249 6.35 5.17 -2.76
C GLU A 249 7.05 4.90 -4.10
N VAL A 250 6.65 5.59 -5.17
CA VAL A 250 7.18 5.37 -6.51
C VAL A 250 8.61 5.90 -6.59
N LYS A 251 8.88 7.10 -6.08
CA LYS A 251 10.23 7.67 -6.01
C LYS A 251 11.18 6.76 -5.26
N HIS A 252 10.76 6.34 -4.07
CA HIS A 252 11.55 5.51 -3.19
C HIS A 252 11.89 4.16 -3.82
N LEU A 253 10.91 3.46 -4.39
CA LEU A 253 11.18 2.22 -5.11
C LEU A 253 12.10 2.45 -6.30
N THR A 254 11.85 3.50 -7.09
CA THR A 254 12.66 3.82 -8.27
C THR A 254 14.12 4.11 -7.91
N GLN A 255 14.35 4.95 -6.89
CA GLN A 255 15.68 5.32 -6.42
C GLN A 255 16.39 4.14 -5.76
N GLY A 256 15.70 3.39 -4.90
CA GLY A 256 16.25 2.20 -4.23
C GLY A 256 16.73 1.15 -5.23
N HIS A 257 15.91 0.85 -6.25
CA HIS A 257 16.32 -0.08 -7.30
C HIS A 257 17.45 0.46 -8.17
N SER A 258 17.47 1.76 -8.50
CA SER A 258 18.60 2.31 -9.24
C SER A 258 19.89 2.33 -8.43
N ALA A 259 19.82 2.49 -7.11
CA ALA A 259 21.00 2.44 -6.23
C ALA A 259 21.53 1.01 -6.10
N LEU A 260 20.63 0.02 -5.95
CA LEU A 260 20.99 -1.39 -5.80
C LEU A 260 21.43 -2.06 -7.11
N TYR A 261 20.80 -1.71 -8.22
CA TYR A 261 20.92 -2.46 -9.49
C TYR A 261 21.33 -1.60 -10.68
N GLY A 262 21.43 -0.29 -10.53
CA GLY A 262 21.89 0.59 -11.60
C GLY A 262 23.35 0.33 -11.96
N GLN A 263 23.71 0.50 -13.23
CA GLN A 263 25.12 0.49 -13.62
C GLN A 263 25.82 1.64 -12.89
N ALA A 264 26.79 1.29 -12.04
CA ALA A 264 27.51 2.22 -11.18
C ALA A 264 28.07 3.41 -11.98
N ARG A 265 27.44 4.57 -11.79
CA ARG A 265 28.13 5.86 -11.89
C ARG A 265 28.07 6.52 -10.51
N VAL A 266 28.75 5.87 -9.56
CA VAL A 266 29.05 6.49 -8.27
C VAL A 266 30.13 7.53 -8.56
N GLU A 267 29.72 8.77 -8.80
CA GLU A 267 30.61 9.90 -8.54
C GLU A 267 30.85 9.93 -7.03
N LYS A 268 31.90 9.22 -6.60
CA LYS A 268 32.35 9.16 -5.21
C LYS A 268 32.74 10.58 -4.79
N THR A 269 31.81 11.28 -4.14
CA THR A 269 32.18 12.45 -3.35
C THR A 269 32.96 11.90 -2.16
N ALA A 270 34.24 12.28 -2.07
CA ALA A 270 35.19 11.80 -1.06
C ALA A 270 34.82 12.32 0.34
N ALA A 271 33.73 11.80 0.93
CA ALA A 271 33.55 11.81 2.36
C ALA A 271 34.39 10.67 2.96
N ARG A 272 35.02 10.93 4.10
CA ARG A 272 35.92 10.01 4.80
C ARG A 272 35.15 8.72 5.16
N SER A 273 35.29 7.70 4.31
CA SER A 273 34.60 6.41 4.44
C SER A 273 35.00 5.75 5.76
N MET A 274 34.05 5.60 6.67
CA MET A 274 34.23 4.84 7.91
C MET A 274 33.99 3.37 7.59
N ARG A 275 34.96 2.51 7.94
CA ARG A 275 34.80 1.06 7.85
C ARG A 275 34.03 0.57 9.06
N ARG A 276 32.94 -0.16 8.83
CA ARG A 276 32.16 -0.82 9.89
C ARG A 276 32.13 -2.31 9.65
N THR A 277 32.25 -3.06 10.74
CA THR A 277 32.22 -4.52 10.71
C THR A 277 30.84 -5.00 11.08
N PHE A 278 30.36 -6.00 10.35
CA PHE A 278 29.03 -6.57 10.43
C PHE A 278 29.08 -8.07 10.69
N LEU A 279 28.10 -8.56 11.43
CA LEU A 279 27.84 -9.97 11.63
C LEU A 279 26.68 -10.38 10.73
N ASN A 280 26.95 -11.25 9.77
CA ASN A 280 25.98 -11.79 8.83
C ASN A 280 25.37 -13.07 9.36
N PHE A 281 24.04 -13.15 9.31
CA PHE A 281 23.27 -14.30 9.77
C PHE A 281 22.04 -14.49 8.90
N ARG A 282 21.40 -15.65 9.05
CA ARG A 282 20.27 -16.07 8.24
C ARG A 282 19.06 -16.35 9.11
N LEU A 283 17.90 -15.97 8.58
CA LEU A 283 16.60 -16.49 8.98
C LEU A 283 15.99 -17.19 7.74
N GLN A 284 14.84 -16.73 7.27
CA GLN A 284 14.40 -17.06 5.91
C GLN A 284 15.28 -16.37 4.85
N ASP A 285 15.68 -15.12 5.12
CA ASP A 285 16.49 -14.28 4.25
C ASP A 285 17.85 -13.92 4.90
N LEU A 286 18.67 -13.13 4.20
CA LEU A 286 20.01 -12.71 4.63
C LEU A 286 19.98 -11.41 5.42
N PHE A 287 20.41 -11.47 6.68
CA PHE A 287 20.40 -10.36 7.62
C PHE A 287 21.79 -10.04 8.15
N SER A 288 21.93 -8.83 8.68
CA SER A 288 23.17 -8.36 9.24
C SER A 288 22.94 -7.41 10.41
N LEU A 289 23.85 -7.44 11.38
CA LEU A 289 23.90 -6.50 12.51
C LEU A 289 25.30 -5.92 12.60
N PRO A 290 25.47 -4.65 13.02
CA PRO A 290 26.79 -4.14 13.37
C PRO A 290 27.44 -5.07 14.40
N LEU A 291 28.66 -5.52 14.14
CA LEU A 291 29.37 -6.43 15.05
C LEU A 291 29.53 -5.81 16.44
N SER A 292 29.69 -4.48 16.49
CA SER A 292 29.76 -3.71 17.74
C SER A 292 28.49 -3.78 18.60
N ALA A 293 27.37 -4.23 18.04
CA ALA A 293 26.10 -4.37 18.74
C ALA A 293 25.88 -5.78 19.33
N VAL A 294 26.77 -6.73 19.02
CA VAL A 294 26.70 -8.12 19.48
C VAL A 294 27.78 -8.37 20.52
N ASP A 295 27.38 -8.64 21.76
CA ASP A 295 28.28 -8.89 22.88
C ASP A 295 28.88 -10.31 22.82
N GLU A 296 28.08 -11.32 22.41
CA GLU A 296 28.51 -12.73 22.36
C GLU A 296 27.67 -13.53 21.35
N ILE A 297 28.27 -14.57 20.74
CA ILE A 297 27.56 -15.54 19.89
C ILE A 297 27.57 -16.87 20.61
N ALA A 298 26.39 -17.34 21.03
CA ALA A 298 26.25 -18.60 21.77
C ALA A 298 25.49 -19.65 20.93
N HIS A 299 25.68 -20.92 21.28
CA HIS A 299 24.86 -21.99 20.74
C HIS A 299 23.55 -22.07 21.54
N CYS A 300 22.42 -22.27 20.86
CA CYS A 300 21.16 -22.57 21.53
C CYS A 300 21.11 -24.07 21.93
N ALA A 301 21.98 -24.50 22.85
CA ALA A 301 22.00 -25.87 23.33
C ALA A 301 21.34 -25.98 24.71
N GLY A 302 20.14 -26.56 24.78
CA GLY A 302 19.52 -27.02 26.02
C GLY A 302 18.10 -26.54 26.31
N ASN A 303 17.55 -27.06 27.41
CA ASN A 303 16.24 -26.71 27.93
C ASN A 303 16.24 -25.26 28.44
N LEU A 304 15.61 -24.38 27.67
CA LEU A 304 15.29 -23.02 28.12
C LEU A 304 14.24 -23.10 29.22
N LEU A 305 14.38 -22.28 30.25
CA LEU A 305 13.33 -22.16 31.25
C LEU A 305 12.26 -21.23 30.68
N CYS A 306 11.00 -21.68 30.61
CA CYS A 306 9.90 -20.89 30.06
C CYS A 306 8.97 -20.45 31.21
N PRO A 307 9.08 -19.21 31.71
CA PRO A 307 8.15 -18.72 32.71
C PRO A 307 6.76 -18.56 32.09
N PRO A 308 5.67 -18.80 32.86
CA PRO A 308 4.31 -18.56 32.39
C PRO A 308 4.08 -17.07 32.09
N GLY A 309 3.27 -16.77 31.07
CA GLY A 309 2.84 -15.40 30.73
C GLY A 309 3.73 -14.65 29.73
N TYR A 310 4.79 -15.27 29.21
CA TYR A 310 5.64 -14.66 28.19
C TYR A 310 4.98 -14.65 26.80
N PRO A 311 5.23 -13.61 25.96
CA PRO A 311 4.75 -13.58 24.59
C PRO A 311 5.28 -14.75 23.75
N ALA A 312 4.53 -15.14 22.71
CA ALA A 312 4.85 -16.29 21.86
C ALA A 312 6.21 -16.22 21.14
N PHE A 313 6.75 -15.01 20.97
CA PHE A 313 8.08 -14.79 20.38
C PHE A 313 9.23 -14.98 21.38
N VAL A 314 8.94 -15.19 22.67
CA VAL A 314 9.97 -15.48 23.66
C VAL A 314 10.11 -16.98 23.82
N LYS A 315 11.27 -17.50 23.45
CA LYS A 315 11.56 -18.93 23.53
C LYS A 315 11.86 -19.39 24.96
N GLY A 316 12.33 -18.49 25.82
CA GLY A 316 12.56 -18.74 27.24
C GLY A 316 13.73 -17.92 27.79
N ILE A 317 14.22 -18.29 28.97
CA ILE A 317 15.36 -17.65 29.63
C ILE A 317 16.55 -18.61 29.77
N LEU A 318 17.75 -18.03 29.63
CA LEU A 318 19.05 -18.68 29.66
C LEU A 318 19.88 -18.03 30.77
N LYS A 319 20.57 -18.83 31.58
CA LYS A 319 21.58 -18.32 32.51
C LYS A 319 22.96 -18.42 31.86
N MET A 320 23.64 -17.29 31.68
CA MET A 320 24.99 -17.24 31.11
C MET A 320 25.89 -16.37 31.99
N ARG A 321 27.02 -16.91 32.45
CA ARG A 321 28.02 -16.20 33.29
C ARG A 321 27.43 -15.44 34.49
N GLY A 322 26.38 -16.01 35.09
CA GLY A 322 25.72 -15.41 36.27
C GLY A 322 24.62 -14.40 35.94
N GLU A 323 24.43 -14.04 34.67
CA GLU A 323 23.35 -13.17 34.21
C GLU A 323 22.20 -13.97 33.58
N VAL A 324 20.99 -13.41 33.64
CA VAL A 324 19.80 -13.97 32.98
C VAL A 324 19.63 -13.29 31.63
N ILE A 325 19.47 -14.10 30.59
CA ILE A 325 19.31 -13.67 29.20
C ILE A 325 17.95 -14.15 28.71
N THR A 326 17.11 -13.22 28.26
CA THR A 326 15.83 -13.55 27.63
C THR A 326 16.05 -13.88 26.17
N VAL A 327 15.71 -15.11 25.76
CA VAL A 327 15.91 -15.61 24.39
C VAL A 327 14.65 -15.34 23.56
N ILE A 328 14.81 -14.48 22.56
CA ILE A 328 13.80 -14.08 21.59
C ILE A 328 13.95 -14.92 20.33
N ASP A 329 12.90 -15.60 19.92
CA ASP A 329 12.82 -16.26 18.61
C ASP A 329 12.52 -15.21 17.53
N LEU A 330 13.51 -14.84 16.73
CA LEU A 330 13.34 -13.82 15.70
C LEU A 330 12.36 -14.23 14.61
N ARG A 331 12.24 -15.53 14.29
CA ARG A 331 11.22 -15.99 13.34
C ARG A 331 9.84 -15.72 13.89
N ALA A 332 9.57 -16.14 15.12
CA ALA A 332 8.30 -15.86 15.78
C ALA A 332 8.05 -14.36 15.98
N PHE A 333 9.09 -13.57 16.28
CA PHE A 333 9.00 -12.12 16.44
C PHE A 333 8.59 -11.41 15.14
N TYR A 334 9.11 -11.88 14.01
CA TYR A 334 8.80 -11.37 12.67
C TYR A 334 7.63 -12.10 11.98
N GLY A 335 6.97 -13.05 12.64
CA GLY A 335 5.85 -13.82 12.07
C GLY A 335 6.26 -14.79 10.94
N MET A 336 7.53 -15.14 10.85
CA MET A 336 8.03 -16.13 9.89
C MET A 336 7.60 -17.55 10.30
N PRO A 337 7.51 -18.49 9.34
CA PRO A 337 7.25 -19.90 9.64
C PRO A 337 8.24 -20.45 10.67
N LYS A 338 7.87 -21.49 11.43
CA LYS A 338 8.81 -22.14 12.36
C LYS A 338 9.81 -23.02 11.58
N LEU A 339 11.09 -23.02 11.99
CA LEU A 339 12.08 -23.96 11.47
C LEU A 339 12.07 -25.23 12.35
N GLU A 340 11.66 -26.38 11.80
CA GLU A 340 11.44 -27.62 12.58
C GLU A 340 12.72 -28.26 13.10
N GLU A 341 13.83 -28.19 12.36
CA GLU A 341 15.15 -28.67 12.78
C GLU A 341 16.21 -27.57 12.57
N ALA A 342 16.83 -27.11 13.66
CA ALA A 342 17.85 -26.05 13.62
C ALA A 342 19.09 -26.45 14.44
N PRO A 343 19.85 -27.48 14.03
CA PRO A 343 21.03 -27.95 14.76
C PRO A 343 22.14 -26.89 14.86
N GLU A 344 22.14 -25.90 13.97
CA GLU A 344 23.11 -24.80 13.94
C GLU A 344 22.59 -23.50 14.55
N ALA A 345 21.40 -23.50 15.15
CA ALA A 345 20.78 -22.30 15.70
C ALA A 345 21.70 -21.59 16.69
N LYS A 346 21.99 -20.31 16.41
CA LYS A 346 22.81 -19.46 17.26
C LYS A 346 21.94 -18.46 17.98
N VAL A 347 22.43 -18.02 19.14
CA VAL A 347 21.83 -16.92 19.89
C VAL A 347 22.82 -15.76 19.88
N LEU A 348 22.41 -14.64 19.29
CA LEU A 348 23.17 -13.40 19.30
C LEU A 348 22.86 -12.65 20.59
N ILE A 349 23.82 -12.55 21.49
CA ILE A 349 23.66 -11.84 22.76
C ILE A 349 23.87 -10.36 22.52
N ILE A 350 22.87 -9.57 22.89
CA ILE A 350 22.84 -8.13 22.72
C ILE A 350 22.47 -7.44 24.03
N ARG A 351 22.77 -6.16 24.14
CA ARG A 351 22.44 -5.33 25.30
C ARG A 351 21.25 -4.42 24.98
N GLY A 352 20.19 -4.53 25.75
CA GLY A 352 19.05 -3.62 25.77
C GLY A 352 19.13 -2.62 26.92
N ALA A 353 18.12 -1.76 27.04
CA ALA A 353 18.03 -0.82 28.15
C ALA A 353 17.74 -1.53 29.47
N ASN A 354 16.93 -2.58 29.43
CA ASN A 354 16.44 -3.30 30.61
C ASN A 354 17.15 -4.63 30.90
N GLY A 355 18.22 -4.98 30.16
CA GLY A 355 18.95 -6.22 30.38
C GLY A 355 19.63 -6.76 29.12
N ARG A 356 20.08 -8.03 29.18
CA ARG A 356 20.64 -8.74 28.02
C ARG A 356 19.58 -9.63 27.36
N TYR A 357 19.59 -9.59 26.04
CA TYR A 357 18.67 -10.35 25.21
C TYR A 357 19.47 -11.28 24.31
N GLY A 358 18.91 -12.43 24.02
CA GLY A 358 19.46 -13.38 23.07
C GLY A 358 18.57 -13.46 21.85
N LEU A 359 19.04 -13.02 20.68
CA LEU A 359 18.30 -13.16 19.43
C LEU A 359 18.60 -14.52 18.81
N LEU A 360 17.63 -15.42 18.79
CA LEU A 360 17.76 -16.71 18.13
C LEU A 360 17.66 -16.53 16.61
N VAL A 361 18.68 -17.02 15.91
CA VAL A 361 18.81 -17.00 14.44
C VAL A 361 19.02 -18.41 13.90
N ASP A 362 18.74 -18.62 12.60
CA ASP A 362 18.84 -19.94 11.97
C ASP A 362 20.31 -20.36 11.85
N THR A 363 21.15 -19.51 11.24
CA THR A 363 22.61 -19.70 11.15
C THR A 363 23.35 -18.37 11.23
N VAL A 364 24.60 -18.41 11.67
CA VAL A 364 25.56 -17.29 11.54
C VAL A 364 26.53 -17.66 10.43
N ASP A 365 26.64 -16.79 9.42
CA ASP A 365 27.33 -17.11 8.18
C ASP A 365 28.77 -16.57 8.15
N SER A 366 28.96 -15.27 8.41
CA SER A 366 30.27 -14.61 8.28
C SER A 366 30.35 -13.27 9.02
N ILE A 367 31.57 -12.76 9.18
CA ILE A 367 31.83 -11.40 9.65
C ILE A 367 32.52 -10.63 8.52
N CYS A 368 31.95 -9.51 8.10
CA CYS A 368 32.44 -8.72 6.98
C CYS A 368 32.67 -7.27 7.38
N THR A 369 33.72 -6.64 6.85
CA THR A 369 33.94 -5.20 7.02
C THR A 369 33.59 -4.49 5.72
N VAL A 370 32.67 -3.53 5.82
CA VAL A 370 32.10 -2.79 4.70
C VAL A 370 32.40 -1.31 4.88
N GLU A 371 32.71 -0.64 3.78
CA GLU A 371 32.84 0.81 3.76
C GLU A 371 31.46 1.46 3.72
N ASP A 372 31.25 2.57 4.45
CA ASP A 372 29.94 3.25 4.47
C ASP A 372 29.45 3.64 3.05
N ALA A 373 30.35 3.79 2.08
CA ALA A 373 30.03 4.06 0.68
C ALA A 373 29.41 2.86 -0.09
N ASP A 374 29.53 1.65 0.44
CA ASP A 374 28.98 0.42 -0.17
C ASP A 374 27.60 0.06 0.40
N LYS A 375 27.06 0.89 1.30
CA LYS A 375 25.75 0.70 1.93
C LYS A 375 24.70 1.59 1.27
N ILE A 376 23.50 1.06 1.17
CA ILE A 376 22.36 1.72 0.54
C ILE A 376 21.26 1.85 1.60
N LEU A 377 20.74 3.07 1.76
CA LEU A 377 19.61 3.31 2.65
C LEU A 377 18.34 2.71 2.04
N ILE A 378 17.58 2.00 2.86
CA ILE A 378 16.28 1.47 2.44
C ILE A 378 15.24 2.56 2.66
N PRO A 379 14.47 2.96 1.64
CA PRO A 379 13.36 3.87 1.86
C PRO A 379 12.26 3.27 2.74
N SER A 380 11.69 4.10 3.62
CA SER A 380 10.80 3.73 4.73
C SER A 380 9.34 3.47 4.35
N LEU A 381 9.08 2.83 3.22
CA LEU A 381 7.72 2.45 2.84
C LEU A 381 7.76 0.94 2.67
N LEU A 382 6.72 0.25 3.17
CA LEU A 382 6.52 -1.17 3.50
C LEU A 382 5.07 -1.46 3.93
N GLN A 383 4.25 -2.11 3.11
CA GLN A 383 3.02 -2.78 3.56
C GLN A 383 2.99 -4.23 3.07
N SER A 384 3.18 -5.14 4.02
CA SER A 384 2.42 -6.38 4.28
C SER A 384 2.76 -6.88 5.71
N ASP A 385 1.88 -7.66 6.35
CA ASP A 385 1.92 -7.88 7.81
C ASP A 385 3.16 -8.62 8.35
N THR A 386 3.81 -9.48 7.54
CA THR A 386 5.08 -10.15 7.89
C THR A 386 6.31 -9.33 7.47
N ALA A 387 6.25 -8.64 6.33
CA ALA A 387 7.33 -7.77 5.86
C ALA A 387 7.49 -6.52 6.75
N ARG A 388 6.39 -5.96 7.26
CA ARG A 388 6.37 -4.80 8.17
C ARG A 388 7.21 -4.98 9.44
N ALA A 389 7.20 -6.18 10.00
CA ALA A 389 7.88 -6.43 11.26
C ALA A 389 9.40 -6.39 11.05
N VAL A 390 9.92 -7.03 10.01
CA VAL A 390 11.35 -7.02 9.68
C VAL A 390 11.77 -5.62 9.25
N GLU A 391 11.00 -4.99 8.38
CA GLU A 391 11.29 -3.68 7.81
C GLU A 391 11.29 -2.55 8.84
N SER A 392 10.37 -2.54 9.80
CA SER A 392 10.38 -1.52 10.87
C SER A 392 11.71 -1.49 11.62
N ASP A 393 12.41 -2.62 11.60
CA ASP A 393 13.70 -2.85 12.21
C ASP A 393 14.86 -2.88 11.19
N MET A 394 14.65 -2.52 9.92
CA MET A 394 15.71 -2.40 8.91
C MET A 394 16.20 -0.95 8.78
N ALA A 395 17.52 -0.79 8.69
CA ALA A 395 18.16 0.52 8.47
C ALA A 395 18.72 0.67 7.06
N GLU A 396 19.44 -0.36 6.59
CA GLU A 396 20.29 -0.28 5.41
C GLU A 396 20.30 -1.64 4.69
N VAL A 397 20.70 -1.67 3.42
CA VAL A 397 21.08 -2.87 2.68
C VAL A 397 22.51 -2.69 2.21
N ALA A 398 23.30 -3.74 2.30
CA ALA A 398 24.66 -3.74 1.77
C ALA A 398 24.95 -5.03 1.00
N GLU A 399 25.72 -4.89 -0.08
CA GLU A 399 26.31 -6.03 -0.76
C GLU A 399 27.56 -6.45 0.00
N MET A 400 27.58 -7.69 0.50
CA MET A 400 28.70 -8.25 1.25
C MET A 400 29.07 -9.62 0.68
N LYS A 401 30.34 -9.98 0.79
CA LYS A 401 30.78 -11.32 0.40
C LYS A 401 30.40 -12.33 1.48
N ASP A 402 29.75 -13.41 1.09
CA ASP A 402 29.49 -14.53 1.97
C ASP A 402 30.80 -15.30 2.29
N ALA A 403 30.70 -16.35 3.11
CA ALA A 403 31.84 -17.20 3.47
C ALA A 403 32.49 -17.91 2.27
N SER A 404 31.80 -18.02 1.13
CA SER A 404 32.33 -18.57 -0.13
C SER A 404 33.03 -17.53 -1.01
N GLY A 405 32.97 -16.26 -0.62
CA GLY A 405 33.49 -15.13 -1.40
C GLY A 405 32.52 -14.60 -2.44
N SER A 406 31.29 -15.14 -2.51
CA SER A 406 30.25 -14.70 -3.45
C SER A 406 29.56 -13.45 -2.92
N ALA A 407 29.36 -12.45 -3.77
CA ALA A 407 28.66 -11.24 -3.37
C ALA A 407 27.16 -11.53 -3.19
N ARG A 408 26.63 -11.16 -2.03
CA ARG A 408 25.22 -11.31 -1.68
C ARG A 408 24.70 -10.03 -1.04
N THR A 409 23.42 -9.80 -1.18
CA THR A 409 22.75 -8.64 -0.58
C THR A 409 22.23 -9.01 0.80
N TYR A 410 22.63 -8.25 1.81
CA TYR A 410 22.23 -8.44 3.20
C TYR A 410 21.43 -7.25 3.70
N MET A 411 20.38 -7.54 4.47
CA MET A 411 19.55 -6.53 5.13
C MET A 411 20.12 -6.20 6.51
N ILE A 412 20.56 -4.96 6.71
CA ILE A 412 21.13 -4.50 7.98
C ILE A 412 19.99 -4.06 8.90
N LEU A 413 19.89 -4.74 10.04
CA LEU A 413 18.90 -4.46 11.06
C LEU A 413 19.36 -3.33 12.02
N ASP A 414 18.42 -2.46 12.37
CA ASP A 414 18.53 -1.46 13.43
C ASP A 414 18.16 -2.07 14.78
N LEU A 415 19.19 -2.42 15.55
CA LEU A 415 19.01 -3.04 16.85
C LEU A 415 18.21 -2.15 17.82
N ALA A 416 18.34 -0.83 17.75
CA ALA A 416 17.64 0.07 18.65
C ALA A 416 16.12 -0.02 18.44
N ARG A 417 15.67 -0.18 17.18
CA ARG A 417 14.26 -0.35 16.83
C ARG A 417 13.72 -1.71 17.26
N ILE A 418 14.50 -2.78 17.04
CA ILE A 418 14.16 -4.13 17.53
C ILE A 418 13.94 -4.07 19.04
N MET A 419 14.87 -3.46 19.76
CA MET A 419 14.80 -3.38 21.23
C MET A 419 13.61 -2.54 21.71
N ALA A 420 13.37 -1.39 21.10
CA ALA A 420 12.21 -0.56 21.43
C ALA A 420 10.88 -1.32 21.26
N ARG A 421 10.75 -2.13 20.19
CA ARG A 421 9.57 -2.95 19.95
C ARG A 421 9.43 -4.13 20.92
N LEU A 422 10.54 -4.77 21.26
CA LEU A 422 10.56 -5.85 22.25
C LEU A 422 10.14 -5.34 23.64
N GLU A 423 10.66 -4.18 24.04
CA GLU A 423 10.35 -3.56 25.33
C GLU A 423 8.91 -3.01 25.38
N ALA A 424 8.41 -2.42 24.28
CA ALA A 424 7.03 -1.92 24.20
C ALA A 424 5.97 -3.02 24.21
N ARG A 425 6.30 -4.25 23.76
CA ARG A 425 5.40 -5.41 23.81
C ARG A 425 5.49 -6.22 25.11
N ALA A 426 6.48 -5.90 25.96
CA ALA A 426 6.67 -6.53 27.27
C ALA A 426 6.04 -5.73 28.42
N ALA A 427 5.75 -4.43 28.20
CA ALA A 427 4.95 -3.56 29.06
C ALA A 427 3.45 -3.73 28.75
#